data_AF-A0A937MEW3-F1
#
_entry.id   AF-A0A937MEW3-F1
#
_cell.length_a   1.000
_cell.length_b   1.000
_cell.length_c   1.000
_cell.angle_alpha   90.00
_cell.angle_beta   90.00
_cell.angle_gamma   90.00
#
_symmetry.space_group_name_H-M   'P 1'
#
loop_
_entity.id
_entity.type
_entity.pdbx_description
1 polymer ?
#
loop_
_entity_poly.entity_id
_entity_poly.type
_entity_poly.pdbx_seq_one_letter_code
_entity_poly.pdbx_strand_id
1 'polypeptide(L)'
;MAKSSSAFRTISEVAEELDLPQHVLRFWESKFSVIKPMKRGGGRRYYRPQDIEILRRIRGLLYDDGYTIKGAQKLFREGGKPSLNEDKPKSSEDTSGKVSKVQKELKSVLGELEDIRVLLGA
;
A
#
# COMPACT_ATOMS: atom_id res chain seq x y z
N MET A 1 3.76 11.56 21.69
CA MET A 1 4.87 12.45 21.25
C MET A 1 5.02 12.34 19.74
N ALA A 2 4.72 13.40 18.99
CA ALA A 2 4.95 13.42 17.55
C ALA A 2 6.46 13.52 17.29
N LYS A 3 7.02 12.55 16.55
CA LYS A 3 8.41 12.62 16.08
C LYS A 3 8.56 13.82 15.15
N SER A 4 9.75 14.45 15.14
CA SER A 4 10.04 15.61 14.30
C SER A 4 9.69 15.33 12.83
N SER A 5 9.24 16.36 12.12
CA SER A 5 8.87 16.28 10.69
C SER A 5 10.01 15.79 9.80
N SER A 6 11.26 15.91 10.26
CA SER A 6 12.47 15.46 9.57
C SER A 6 12.94 14.04 9.95
N ALA A 7 12.28 13.36 10.90
CA ALA A 7 12.73 12.06 11.37
C ALA A 7 12.46 10.94 10.34
N PHE A 8 13.37 9.98 10.28
CA PHE A 8 13.14 8.73 9.58
C PHE A 8 12.05 7.93 10.30
N ARG A 9 11.13 7.33 9.53
CA ARG A 9 10.05 6.49 10.08
C ARG A 9 10.19 5.05 9.65
N THR A 10 9.83 4.13 10.54
CA THR A 10 9.78 2.69 10.21
C THR A 10 8.53 2.37 9.40
N ILE A 11 8.51 1.21 8.73
CA ILE A 11 7.30 0.77 8.00
C ILE A 11 6.07 0.62 8.90
N SER A 12 6.22 0.24 10.16
CA SER A 12 5.11 0.16 11.11
C SER A 12 4.52 1.54 11.39
N GLU A 13 5.39 2.53 11.62
CA GLU A 13 4.97 3.91 11.90
C GLU A 13 4.29 4.55 10.69
N VAL A 14 4.80 4.32 9.49
CA VAL A 14 4.19 4.84 8.26
C VAL A 14 2.87 4.14 7.96
N ALA A 15 2.75 2.84 8.27
CA ALA A 15 1.51 2.08 8.16
C ALA A 15 0.42 2.66 9.07
N GLU A 16 0.75 2.92 10.34
CA GLU A 16 -0.15 3.56 11.30
C GLU A 16 -0.52 4.98 10.89
N GLU A 17 0.44 5.78 10.40
CA GLU A 17 0.20 7.17 9.98
C GLU A 17 -0.72 7.27 8.75
N LEU A 18 -0.63 6.33 7.82
CA LEU A 18 -1.42 6.31 6.59
C LEU A 18 -2.70 5.48 6.69
N ASP A 19 -2.91 4.82 7.83
CA ASP A 19 -3.97 3.83 8.03
C ASP A 19 -3.96 2.77 6.92
N LEU A 20 -2.77 2.20 6.65
CA LEU A 20 -2.56 1.20 5.61
C LEU A 20 -1.81 -0.02 6.16
N PRO A 21 -2.15 -1.25 5.75
CA PRO A 21 -1.38 -2.42 6.12
C PRO A 21 0.07 -2.34 5.61
N GLN A 22 1.03 -2.80 6.42
CA GLN A 22 2.46 -2.76 6.05
C GLN A 22 2.77 -3.47 4.72
N HIS A 23 2.05 -4.54 4.40
CA HIS A 23 2.27 -5.28 3.14
C HIS A 23 1.88 -4.46 1.91
N VAL A 24 0.94 -3.52 2.02
CA VAL A 24 0.59 -2.59 0.94
C VAL A 24 1.75 -1.63 0.68
N LEU A 25 2.37 -1.11 1.73
CA LEU A 25 3.57 -0.27 1.59
C LEU A 25 4.73 -1.04 0.94
N ARG A 26 4.97 -2.30 1.35
CA ARG A 26 5.97 -3.19 0.70
C ARG A 26 5.65 -3.42 -0.77
N PHE A 27 4.37 -3.59 -1.10
CA PHE A 27 3.94 -3.73 -2.48
C PHE A 27 4.20 -2.45 -3.27
N TRP A 28 3.89 -1.28 -2.72
CA TRP A 28 4.14 0.01 -3.37
C TRP A 28 5.62 0.29 -3.60
N GLU A 29 6.53 -0.13 -2.71
CA GLU A 29 7.99 -0.08 -2.96
C GLU A 29 8.38 -0.78 -4.27
N SER A 30 7.69 -1.88 -4.62
CA SER A 30 7.97 -2.62 -5.87
C SER A 30 7.38 -1.95 -7.11
N LYS A 31 6.35 -1.10 -6.94
CA LYS A 31 5.63 -0.46 -8.05
C LYS A 31 6.12 0.95 -8.32
N PHE A 32 6.47 1.70 -7.29
CA PHE A 32 6.89 3.09 -7.41
C PHE A 32 8.40 3.19 -7.17
N SER A 33 9.18 3.20 -8.25
CA SER A 33 10.65 3.26 -8.20
C SER A 33 11.21 4.53 -7.53
N VAL A 34 10.37 5.56 -7.38
CA VAL A 34 10.67 6.79 -6.64
C VAL A 34 10.81 6.52 -5.14
N ILE A 35 10.08 5.54 -4.59
CA ILE A 35 10.13 5.21 -3.17
C ILE A 35 11.29 4.26 -2.93
N LYS A 36 12.34 4.75 -2.24
CA LYS A 36 13.54 3.95 -1.96
C LYS A 36 13.82 3.95 -0.47
N PRO A 37 13.18 3.05 0.31
CA PRO A 37 13.44 2.98 1.74
C PRO A 37 14.90 2.63 2.00
N MET A 38 15.50 3.29 2.98
CA MET A 38 16.85 3.01 3.42
C MET A 38 16.86 1.65 4.11
N LYS A 39 17.57 0.69 3.53
CA LYS A 39 17.78 -0.64 4.11
C LYS A 39 18.98 -0.58 5.04
N ARG A 40 18.76 -0.70 6.35
CA ARG A 40 19.83 -0.86 7.34
C ARG A 40 20.03 -2.35 7.64
N GLY A 41 21.17 -2.71 8.22
CA GLY A 41 21.44 -4.09 8.69
C GLY A 41 20.25 -4.65 9.49
N GLY A 42 19.88 -5.91 9.23
CA GLY A 42 18.72 -6.56 9.84
C GLY A 42 17.39 -6.42 9.09
N GLY A 43 17.39 -5.95 7.84
CA GLY A 43 16.20 -5.97 6.97
C GLY A 43 15.12 -4.94 7.30
N ARG A 44 15.39 -4.04 8.25
CA ARG A 44 14.48 -2.94 8.62
C ARG A 44 14.51 -1.84 7.57
N ARG A 45 13.33 -1.36 7.21
CA ARG A 45 13.11 -0.28 6.23
C ARG A 45 12.81 1.01 6.96
N TYR A 46 13.53 2.05 6.59
CA TYR A 46 13.29 3.41 7.06
C TYR A 46 12.94 4.31 5.88
N TYR A 47 11.83 5.03 6.00
CA TYR A 47 11.39 6.02 5.02
C TYR A 47 11.87 7.39 5.42
N ARG A 48 12.30 8.16 4.43
CA ARG A 48 12.58 9.60 4.59
C ARG A 48 11.25 10.35 4.67
N PRO A 49 11.24 11.55 5.28
CA PRO A 49 10.07 12.44 5.22
C PRO A 49 9.52 12.65 3.80
N GLN A 50 10.41 12.77 2.81
CA GLN A 50 10.07 12.89 1.39
C GLN A 50 9.34 11.65 0.84
N ASP A 51 9.79 10.45 1.22
CA ASP A 51 9.14 9.20 0.79
C ASP A 51 7.72 9.10 1.37
N ILE A 52 7.53 9.58 2.61
CA ILE A 52 6.22 9.58 3.29
C ILE A 52 5.24 10.52 2.58
N GLU A 53 5.71 11.68 2.12
CA GLU A 53 4.90 12.61 1.33
C GLU A 53 4.45 11.99 -0.01
N ILE A 54 5.35 11.28 -0.68
CA ILE A 54 5.02 10.51 -1.90
C ILE A 54 4.00 9.41 -1.60
N LEU A 55 4.17 8.67 -0.51
CA LEU A 55 3.23 7.64 -0.07
C LEU A 55 1.83 8.22 0.22
N ARG A 56 1.74 9.38 0.88
CA ARG A 56 0.46 10.09 1.07
C ARG A 56 -0.19 10.43 -0.26
N ARG A 57 0.59 10.93 -1.22
CA ARG A 57 0.08 11.28 -2.54
C ARG A 57 -0.41 10.06 -3.31
N ILE A 58 0.30 8.94 -3.25
CA ILE A 58 -0.14 7.68 -3.87
C ILE A 58 -1.45 7.20 -3.23
N ARG A 59 -1.56 7.27 -1.89
CA ARG A 59 -2.81 6.93 -1.20
C ARG A 59 -3.98 7.77 -1.73
N GLY A 60 -3.81 9.10 -1.80
CA GLY A 60 -4.86 9.98 -2.33
C GLY A 60 -5.25 9.61 -3.77
N LEU A 61 -4.26 9.40 -4.64
CA LEU A 61 -4.52 9.02 -6.03
C LEU A 61 -5.31 7.70 -6.13
N LEU A 62 -4.97 6.69 -5.32
CA LEU A 62 -5.58 5.37 -5.43
C LEU A 62 -6.93 5.26 -4.72
N TYR A 63 -7.06 5.85 -3.53
CA TYR A 63 -8.24 5.70 -2.68
C TYR A 63 -9.23 6.86 -2.81
N ASP A 64 -8.75 8.09 -2.94
CA ASP A 64 -9.62 9.27 -3.00
C ASP A 64 -10.01 9.57 -4.46
N ASP A 65 -9.04 9.57 -5.37
CA ASP A 65 -9.26 9.90 -6.79
C ASP A 65 -9.61 8.66 -7.65
N GLY A 66 -9.39 7.46 -7.11
CA GLY A 66 -9.71 6.19 -7.75
C GLY A 66 -8.82 5.82 -8.94
N TYR A 67 -7.59 6.33 -9.05
CA TYR A 67 -6.64 5.91 -10.07
C TYR A 67 -6.22 4.44 -9.90
N THR A 68 -5.86 3.82 -11.02
CA THR A 68 -5.17 2.53 -10.97
C THR A 68 -3.68 2.72 -10.63
N ILE A 69 -3.02 1.65 -10.17
CA ILE A 69 -1.55 1.67 -9.93
C ILE A 69 -0.78 2.14 -11.17
N LYS A 70 -1.18 1.73 -12.37
CA LYS A 70 -0.56 2.15 -13.64
C LYS A 70 -0.79 3.64 -13.90
N GLY A 71 -2.01 4.13 -13.71
CA GLY A 71 -2.34 5.56 -13.85
C GLY A 71 -1.54 6.42 -12.87
N ALA A 72 -1.46 6.00 -11.60
CA ALA A 72 -0.62 6.66 -10.61
C ALA A 72 0.86 6.66 -11.00
N GLN A 73 1.42 5.53 -11.45
CA GLN A 73 2.81 5.45 -11.91
C GLN A 73 3.12 6.42 -13.06
N LYS A 74 2.20 6.58 -14.01
CA LYS A 74 2.34 7.49 -15.14
C LYS A 74 2.41 8.95 -14.68
N LEU A 75 1.55 9.34 -13.73
CA LEU A 75 1.57 10.68 -13.13
C LEU A 75 2.91 11.02 -12.47
N PHE A 76 3.54 10.05 -11.80
CA PHE A 76 4.86 10.24 -11.20
C PHE A 76 6.01 10.23 -12.21
N ARG A 77 5.85 9.64 -13.39
CA ARG A 77 6.87 9.60 -14.46
C ARG A 77 6.84 10.85 -15.34
N GLU A 78 5.66 11.37 -15.64
CA GLU A 78 5.45 12.47 -16.60
C GLU A 78 5.53 13.88 -15.96
N GLY A 79 5.98 13.98 -14.70
CA GLY A 79 6.17 15.29 -14.05
C GLY A 79 4.87 16.01 -13.67
N GLY A 80 3.77 15.27 -13.48
CA GLY A 80 2.58 15.80 -12.82
C GLY A 80 1.57 16.55 -13.71
N LYS A 81 1.54 16.31 -15.03
CA LYS A 81 0.40 16.75 -15.85
C LYS A 81 -0.59 15.60 -16.01
N PRO A 82 -1.80 15.68 -15.43
CA PRO A 82 -2.83 14.69 -15.68
C PRO A 82 -3.25 14.81 -17.14
N SER A 83 -2.92 13.82 -17.97
CA SER A 83 -3.55 13.62 -19.26
C SER A 83 -5.00 13.23 -18.98
N LEU A 84 -5.90 14.23 -19.03
CA LEU A 84 -7.21 14.24 -18.38
C LEU A 84 -8.23 13.16 -18.81
N ASN A 85 -7.92 12.21 -19.71
CA ASN A 85 -8.99 11.43 -20.35
C ASN A 85 -8.77 9.92 -20.58
N GLU A 86 -7.69 9.28 -20.11
CA GLU A 86 -7.45 7.85 -20.49
C GLU A 86 -7.24 6.84 -19.35
N ASP A 87 -6.87 7.28 -18.13
CA ASP A 87 -6.40 6.35 -17.08
C ASP A 87 -7.28 6.26 -15.82
N LYS A 88 -8.40 7.02 -15.77
CA LYS A 88 -9.43 6.84 -14.73
C LYS A 88 -10.15 5.51 -15.03
N PRO A 89 -10.31 4.60 -14.07
CA PRO A 89 -10.90 3.30 -14.36
C PRO A 89 -12.34 3.48 -14.86
N LYS A 90 -12.59 3.10 -16.12
CA LYS A 90 -13.90 2.63 -16.56
C LYS A 90 -14.19 1.37 -15.73
N SER A 91 -15.23 1.43 -14.90
CA SER A 91 -15.93 0.30 -14.27
C SER A 91 -15.07 -0.75 -13.56
N SER A 92 -15.24 -0.79 -12.24
CA SER A 92 -14.76 -1.70 -11.22
C SER A 92 -15.16 -3.19 -11.35
N GLU A 93 -15.39 -3.75 -12.54
CA GLU A 93 -16.00 -5.09 -12.65
C GLU A 93 -14.99 -6.25 -12.75
N ASP A 94 -13.77 -6.08 -13.28
CA ASP A 94 -12.94 -7.25 -13.63
C ASP A 94 -11.80 -7.59 -12.65
N THR A 95 -11.39 -6.67 -11.78
CA THR A 95 -10.41 -6.97 -10.70
C THR A 95 -11.03 -7.10 -9.32
N SER A 96 -12.18 -6.46 -9.08
CA SER A 96 -12.94 -6.59 -7.83
C SER A 96 -13.38 -8.04 -7.59
N GLY A 97 -13.81 -8.76 -8.64
CA GLY A 97 -14.24 -10.16 -8.55
C GLY A 97 -13.12 -11.14 -8.15
N LYS A 98 -11.89 -10.93 -8.65
CA LYS A 98 -10.74 -11.77 -8.25
C LYS A 98 -10.24 -11.43 -6.85
N VAL A 99 -10.17 -10.15 -6.50
CA VAL A 99 -9.73 -9.72 -5.16
C VAL A 99 -10.72 -10.17 -4.09
N SER A 100 -12.02 -10.03 -4.32
CA SER A 100 -13.06 -10.50 -3.39
C SER A 100 -13.09 -12.04 -3.28
N LYS A 101 -12.85 -12.77 -4.36
CA LYS A 101 -12.71 -14.24 -4.32
C LYS A 101 -11.51 -14.69 -3.50
N VAL A 102 -10.34 -14.11 -3.74
CA VAL A 102 -9.11 -14.40 -2.97
C VAL A 102 -9.27 -14.00 -1.50
N GLN A 103 -9.92 -12.87 -1.20
CA GLN A 103 -10.21 -12.46 0.18
C GLN A 103 -11.18 -13.42 0.89
N LYS A 104 -12.15 -13.99 0.16
CA LYS A 104 -13.11 -14.95 0.71
C LYS A 104 -12.46 -16.30 0.98
N GLU A 105 -11.60 -16.77 0.06
CA GLU A 105 -10.79 -17.97 0.26
C GLU A 105 -9.84 -17.80 1.46
N LEU A 106 -9.18 -16.65 1.59
CA LEU A 106 -8.27 -16.38 2.70
C LEU A 106 -8.99 -16.34 4.06
N LYS A 107 -10.22 -15.81 4.11
CA LYS A 107 -11.05 -15.85 5.31
C LYS A 107 -11.51 -17.26 5.67
N SER A 108 -11.81 -18.12 4.68
CA SER A 108 -12.15 -19.53 4.93
C SER A 108 -10.97 -20.27 5.57
N VAL A 109 -9.77 -20.11 4.99
CA VAL A 109 -8.56 -20.75 5.51
C VAL A 109 -8.22 -20.25 6.92
N LEU A 110 -8.43 -18.96 7.22
CA LEU A 110 -8.25 -18.45 8.57
C LEU A 110 -9.24 -19.06 9.57
N GLY A 111 -10.51 -19.22 9.18
CA GLY A 111 -11.52 -19.89 10.03
C GLY A 111 -11.17 -21.35 10.29
N GLU A 112 -10.75 -22.10 9.27
CA GLU A 112 -10.31 -23.49 9.42
C GLU A 112 -9.11 -23.61 10.38
N LEU A 113 -8.17 -22.68 10.32
CA LEU A 113 -7.02 -22.63 11.23
C LEU A 113 -7.43 -22.24 12.66
N GLU A 114 -8.44 -21.38 12.84
CA GLU A 114 -9.00 -21.06 14.15
C GLU A 114 -9.74 -22.25 14.76
N ASP A 115 -10.51 -23.00 13.97
CA ASP A 115 -11.19 -24.22 14.42
C ASP A 115 -10.19 -25.31 14.83
N ILE A 116 -9.10 -25.48 14.06
CA ILE A 116 -8.00 -26.39 14.41
C ILE A 116 -7.31 -25.94 15.69
N ARG A 117 -7.09 -24.63 15.88
CA ARG A 117 -6.51 -24.09 17.12
C ARG A 117 -7.41 -24.38 18.32
N VAL A 118 -8.72 -24.22 18.20
CA VAL A 118 -9.69 -24.52 19.26
C VAL A 118 -9.70 -26.02 19.60
N LEU A 119 -9.62 -26.89 18.59
CA LEU A 119 -9.56 -28.35 18.78
C LEU A 119 -8.25 -28.82 19.42
N LEU A 120 -7.14 -28.11 19.20
CA LEU A 120 -5.84 -28.39 19.81
C LEU A 120 -5.67 -27.77 21.21
N GLY A 121 -6.66 -27.03 21.72
CA GLY A 121 -6.72 -26.59 23.11
C GLY A 121 -5.64 -25.60 23.55
N ALA A 122 -5.21 -24.67 22.67
CA ALA A 122 -4.23 -23.62 22.96
C ALA A 122 -4.77 -22.18 22.86
#